data_AF-A0A9W8DTM0-F1
#
_entry.id   AF-A0A9W8DTM0-F1
#
_cell.length_a   1.000
_cell.length_b   1.000
_cell.length_c   1.000
_cell.angle_alpha   90.00
_cell.angle_beta   90.00
_cell.angle_gamma   90.00
#
_symmetry.space_group_name_H-M   'P 1'
#
loop_
_entity.id
_entity.type
_entity.pdbx_description
1 polymer ?
#
loop_
_entity_poly.entity_id
_entity_poly.type
_entity_poly.pdbx_seq_one_letter_code
_entity_poly.pdbx_strand_id
1 'polypeptide(L)'
;MWPNSRISVMGGEQAANVLAQVRKDAIEKRGEQWPDQDIEAFKKPIVEKYEREGHPYFSSARLWDDGIIKPSDTRKVLGLGISASLNAKIDKTKFGIFRM
;
A
#
# COMPACT_ATOMS: atom_id res chain seq x y z
N MET A 1 3.69 11.51 3.43
CA MET A 1 4.12 10.17 3.95
C MET A 1 5.30 10.29 4.92
N TRP A 2 5.56 9.27 5.75
CA TRP A 2 6.82 9.15 6.51
C TRP A 2 7.81 8.21 5.82
N PRO A 3 9.13 8.28 6.10
CA PRO A 3 10.13 7.47 5.40
C PRO A 3 10.01 5.96 5.65
N ASN A 4 9.37 5.57 6.76
CA ASN A 4 9.15 4.17 7.13
C ASN A 4 7.77 3.63 6.71
N SER A 5 6.90 4.45 6.13
CA SER A 5 5.58 4.00 5.68
C SER A 5 5.68 3.05 4.48
N ARG A 6 4.63 2.26 4.24
CA ARG A 6 4.43 1.46 3.03
C ARG A 6 3.00 1.65 2.52
N ILE A 7 2.81 1.72 1.21
CA ILE A 7 1.48 1.84 0.60
C ILE A 7 1.31 0.82 -0.51
N SER A 8 0.24 0.03 -0.44
CA SER A 8 -0.10 -0.98 -1.43
C SER A 8 -1.56 -1.39 -1.26
N VAL A 9 -2.11 -2.12 -2.25
CA VAL A 9 -3.48 -2.66 -2.16
C VAL A 9 -3.65 -3.67 -1.01
N MET A 10 -2.58 -4.39 -0.67
CA MET A 10 -2.46 -5.32 0.46
C MET A 10 -0.97 -5.53 0.78
N GLY A 11 -0.64 -6.20 1.89
CA GLY A 11 0.76 -6.52 2.21
C GLY A 11 1.41 -7.44 1.18
N GLY A 12 2.70 -7.24 0.89
CA GLY A 12 3.42 -8.04 -0.11
C GLY A 12 3.41 -9.55 0.16
N GLU A 13 3.63 -9.94 1.42
CA GLU A 13 3.50 -11.33 1.88
C GLU A 13 2.08 -11.87 1.69
N GLN A 14 1.07 -11.06 1.97
CA GLN A 14 -0.33 -11.47 1.79
C GLN A 14 -0.64 -11.72 0.31
N ALA A 15 -0.21 -10.81 -0.58
CA ALA A 15 -0.38 -10.96 -2.01
C ALA A 15 0.34 -12.21 -2.55
N ALA A 16 1.59 -12.42 -2.13
CA ALA A 16 2.38 -13.56 -2.54
C ALA A 16 1.74 -14.89 -2.09
N ASN A 17 1.27 -14.97 -0.83
CA ASN A 17 0.63 -16.17 -0.30
C ASN A 17 -0.71 -16.48 -0.99
N VAL A 18 -1.56 -15.47 -1.24
CA VAL A 18 -2.83 -15.67 -1.96
C VAL A 18 -2.59 -16.15 -3.39
N LEU A 19 -1.66 -15.51 -4.11
CA LEU A 19 -1.34 -15.90 -5.49
C LEU A 19 -0.70 -17.29 -5.55
N ALA A 20 0.15 -17.64 -4.58
CA ALA A 20 0.73 -18.97 -4.45
C ALA A 20 -0.37 -20.01 -4.18
N GLN A 21 -1.30 -19.75 -3.26
CA GLN A 21 -2.39 -20.67 -2.97
C GLN A 21 -3.24 -20.96 -4.21
N VAL A 22 -3.68 -19.91 -4.93
CA VAL A 22 -4.47 -20.06 -6.17
C VAL A 22 -3.73 -20.90 -7.21
N ARG A 23 -2.41 -20.68 -7.35
CA ARG A 23 -1.59 -21.43 -8.31
C ARG A 23 -1.40 -22.89 -7.89
N LYS A 24 -1.20 -23.15 -6.59
CA LYS A 24 -1.09 -24.50 -6.03
C LYS A 24 -2.37 -25.29 -6.28
N ASP A 25 -3.53 -24.72 -5.96
CA ASP A 25 -4.83 -25.35 -6.18
C ASP A 25 -5.05 -25.70 -7.67
N ALA A 26 -4.54 -24.86 -8.59
CA ALA A 26 -4.63 -25.10 -10.02
C ALA A 26 -3.68 -26.21 -10.53
N ILE A 27 -2.50 -26.37 -9.93
CA ILE A 27 -1.53 -27.43 -10.24
C ILE A 27 -2.04 -28.77 -9.70
N GLU A 28 -2.52 -28.80 -8.45
CA GLU A 28 -3.08 -30.00 -7.83
C GLU A 28 -4.30 -30.53 -8.59
N LYS A 29 -5.14 -29.63 -9.13
CA LYS A 29 -6.25 -30.00 -10.03
C LYS A 29 -5.81 -30.70 -11.31
N ARG A 30 -4.57 -30.53 -11.75
CA ARG A 30 -3.98 -31.25 -12.91
C ARG A 30 -3.28 -32.55 -12.51
N GLY A 31 -3.26 -32.91 -11.22
CA GLY A 31 -2.55 -34.08 -10.71
C GLY A 31 -1.03 -33.90 -10.65
N GLU A 32 -0.54 -32.68 -10.80
CA GLU A 32 0.86 -32.31 -10.68
C GLU A 32 1.19 -31.93 -9.23
N GLN A 33 2.46 -32.03 -8.84
CA GLN A 33 2.94 -31.51 -7.56
C GLN A 33 3.76 -30.24 -7.78
N TRP A 34 3.68 -29.32 -6.83
CA TRP A 34 4.48 -28.11 -6.83
C TRP A 34 5.45 -28.12 -5.65
N PRO A 35 6.75 -28.33 -5.88
CA PRO A 35 7.75 -28.36 -4.82
C PRO A 35 7.83 -27.03 -4.06
N ASP A 36 8.10 -27.09 -2.75
CA ASP A 36 8.20 -25.90 -1.89
C ASP A 36 9.25 -24.89 -2.39
N GLN A 37 10.35 -25.38 -2.99
CA GLN A 37 11.37 -24.53 -3.59
C GLN A 37 10.82 -23.67 -4.74
N ASP A 38 9.94 -24.23 -5.56
CA ASP A 38 9.33 -23.52 -6.69
C ASP A 38 8.24 -22.55 -6.21
N ILE A 39 7.56 -22.87 -5.09
CA ILE A 39 6.59 -21.98 -4.43
C ILE A 39 7.32 -20.73 -3.90
N GLU A 40 8.42 -20.92 -3.19
CA GLU A 40 9.21 -19.79 -2.65
C GLU A 40 9.86 -18.97 -3.78
N ALA A 41 10.37 -19.63 -4.83
CA ALA A 41 10.85 -18.95 -6.03
C ALA A 41 9.76 -18.12 -6.73
N PHE A 42 8.50 -18.58 -6.69
CA PHE A 42 7.36 -17.83 -7.24
C PHE A 42 6.95 -16.64 -6.35
N LYS A 43 6.95 -16.82 -5.02
CA LYS A 43 6.57 -15.77 -4.07
C LYS A 43 7.59 -14.63 -4.02
N LYS A 44 8.88 -14.94 -4.06
CA LYS A 44 9.98 -13.97 -3.94
C LYS A 44 9.84 -12.73 -4.83
N PRO A 45 9.68 -12.84 -6.17
CA PRO A 45 9.55 -11.66 -7.04
C PRO A 45 8.29 -10.83 -6.75
N ILE A 46 7.23 -11.46 -6.23
CA ILE A 46 5.99 -10.75 -5.84
C ILE A 46 6.27 -9.89 -4.61
N VAL A 47 6.90 -10.46 -3.57
CA VAL A 47 7.27 -9.72 -2.36
C VAL A 47 8.21 -8.56 -2.71
N GLU A 48 9.24 -8.81 -3.51
CA GLU A 48 10.19 -7.79 -3.96
C GLU A 48 9.51 -6.66 -4.74
N LYS A 49 8.56 -7.00 -5.62
CA LYS A 49 7.78 -6.00 -6.36
C LYS A 49 6.99 -5.11 -5.40
N TYR A 50 6.31 -5.70 -4.43
CA TYR A 50 5.52 -4.95 -3.45
C TYR A 50 6.39 -4.08 -2.54
N GLU A 51 7.57 -4.55 -2.14
CA GLU A 51 8.49 -3.75 -1.33
C GLU A 51 9.01 -2.53 -2.12
N ARG A 52 9.37 -2.75 -3.39
CA ARG A 52 9.82 -1.66 -4.27
C ARG A 52 8.72 -0.65 -4.55
N GLU A 53 7.53 -1.13 -4.94
CA GLU A 53 6.42 -0.28 -5.37
C GLU A 53 5.66 0.33 -4.18
N GLY A 54 5.76 -0.29 -3.00
CA GLY A 54 5.19 0.25 -1.77
C GLY A 54 6.09 1.21 -1.02
N HIS A 55 7.34 1.39 -1.44
CA HIS A 55 8.28 2.30 -0.80
C HIS A 55 7.80 3.77 -0.93
N PRO A 56 7.97 4.63 0.10
CA PRO A 56 7.52 6.02 0.04
C PRO A 56 8.04 6.82 -1.15
N TYR A 57 9.29 6.57 -1.57
CA TYR A 57 9.86 7.19 -2.78
C TYR A 57 9.10 6.80 -4.06
N PHE A 58 8.59 5.56 -4.15
CA PHE A 58 7.82 5.13 -5.31
C PHE A 58 6.48 5.88 -5.40
N SER A 59 5.83 6.05 -4.26
CA SER A 59 4.58 6.81 -4.09
C SER A 59 4.77 8.30 -4.42
N SER A 60 5.74 8.94 -3.78
CA SER A 60 5.96 10.38 -3.89
C SER A 60 6.45 10.78 -5.29
N ALA A 61 7.22 9.92 -5.97
CA ALA A 61 7.59 10.10 -7.38
C ALA A 61 6.38 10.11 -8.34
N ARG A 62 5.20 9.69 -7.89
CA ARG A 62 3.94 9.62 -8.65
C ARG A 62 2.85 10.53 -8.09
N LEU A 63 3.18 11.38 -7.11
CA LEU A 63 2.26 12.32 -6.47
C LEU A 63 1.02 11.64 -5.87
N TRP A 64 1.14 10.40 -5.41
CA TRP A 64 0.08 9.80 -4.58
C TRP A 64 0.02 10.44 -3.19
N ASP A 65 1.09 11.14 -2.81
CA ASP A 65 1.24 11.98 -1.64
C ASP A 65 1.94 13.29 -2.03
N ASP A 66 1.74 14.33 -1.22
CA ASP A 66 2.37 15.65 -1.43
C ASP A 66 3.83 15.73 -0.93
N GLY A 67 4.43 14.61 -0.55
CA GLY A 67 5.81 14.55 -0.09
C GLY A 67 6.07 13.63 1.08
N ILE A 68 7.33 13.22 1.19
CA ILE A 68 7.88 12.49 2.34
C ILE A 68 8.42 13.51 3.34
N ILE A 69 7.94 13.46 4.58
CA ILE A 69 8.36 14.37 5.65
C ILE A 69 9.12 13.62 6.74
N LYS A 70 10.04 14.31 7.44
CA LYS A 70 10.65 13.77 8.65
C LYS A 70 9.57 13.57 9.72
N PRO A 71 9.54 12.45 10.46
CA PRO A 71 8.54 12.24 11.49
C PRO A 71 8.49 13.36 12.54
N SER A 72 9.65 13.93 12.91
CA SER A 72 9.76 15.07 13.83
C SER A 72 9.07 16.34 13.33
N ASP A 73 8.93 16.51 12.02
CA ASP A 73 8.40 17.74 11.41
C ASP A 73 6.87 17.70 11.26
N THR A 74 6.23 16.57 11.60
CA THR A 74 4.78 16.36 11.44
C THR A 74 3.94 17.50 12.02
N ARG A 75 4.25 17.96 13.25
CA ARG A 75 3.52 19.07 13.89
C ARG A 75 3.64 20.37 13.08
N LYS A 76 4.84 20.68 12.58
CA LYS A 76 5.10 21.90 11.81
C LYS A 76 4.36 21.87 10.48
N VAL A 77 4.44 20.75 9.75
CA VAL A 77 3.77 20.56 8.46
C VAL A 77 2.25 20.68 8.61
N LEU A 78 1.67 20.01 9.61
CA LEU A 78 0.22 20.12 9.89
C LEU A 78 -0.18 21.55 10.28
N GLY A 79 0.59 22.22 11.14
CA GLY A 79 0.29 23.59 11.55
C GLY A 79 0.25 24.56 10.36
N LEU A 80 1.21 24.45 9.44
CA LEU A 80 1.24 25.24 8.21
C LEU A 80 0.09 24.90 7.27
N GLY A 81 -0.20 23.61 7.07
CA GLY A 81 -1.32 23.16 6.22
C GLY A 81 -2.69 23.65 6.73
N ILE A 82 -2.92 23.55 8.04
CA ILE A 82 -4.15 24.08 8.67
C ILE A 82 -4.22 25.59 8.48
N SER A 83 -3.15 26.32 8.80
CA SER A 83 -3.10 27.79 8.62
C SER A 83 -3.41 28.20 7.17
N ALA A 84 -2.90 27.46 6.18
CA ALA A 84 -3.18 27.71 4.78
C ALA A 84 -4.66 27.44 4.42
N SER A 85 -5.23 26.34 4.92
CA SER A 85 -6.63 25.96 4.66
C SER A 85 -7.67 26.97 5.16
N LEU A 86 -7.34 27.73 6.22
CA LEU A 86 -8.24 28.73 6.82
C LEU A 86 -8.46 29.98 5.94
N ASN A 87 -7.76 30.11 4.81
CA ASN A 87 -8.03 31.14 3.81
C ASN A 87 -9.30 30.85 2.99
N ALA A 88 -9.83 29.63 3.06
CA ALA A 88 -11.11 29.25 2.46
C ALA A 88 -12.23 29.19 3.50
N LYS A 89 -13.48 29.44 3.07
CA LYS A 89 -14.65 29.28 3.94
C LYS A 89 -14.89 27.79 4.24
N ILE A 90 -15.24 27.49 5.48
CA ILE A 90 -15.63 26.14 5.91
C ILE A 90 -17.12 25.91 5.57
N ASP A 91 -17.40 24.94 4.71
CA ASP A 91 -18.76 24.58 4.29
C ASP A 91 -19.44 23.59 5.25
N LYS A 92 -20.77 23.54 5.19
CA LYS A 92 -21.56 22.52 5.92
C LYS A 92 -21.50 21.18 5.20
N THR A 93 -21.14 20.11 5.90
CA THR A 93 -21.14 18.75 5.36
C THR A 93 -22.57 18.20 5.19
N LYS A 94 -22.86 17.61 4.03
CA LYS A 94 -24.08 16.82 3.78
C LYS A 94 -23.67 15.38 3.51
N PHE A 95 -24.11 14.45 4.35
CA PHE A 95 -23.79 13.03 4.18
C PHE A 95 -24.71 12.35 3.17
N GLY A 96 -24.21 11.27 2.57
CA GLY A 96 -25.01 10.34 1.76
C GLY A 96 -25.82 9.37 2.64
N ILE A 97 -26.28 8.27 2.03
CA ILE A 97 -27.05 7.24 2.73
C ILE A 97 -26.11 6.39 3.60
N PHE A 98 -26.45 6.25 4.87
CA PHE A 98 -25.82 5.27 5.75
C PHE A 98 -26.54 3.93 5.62
N ARG A 99 -25.80 2.85 5.33
CA ARG A 99 -26.32 1.48 5.40
C ARG A 99 -26.33 1.05 6.87
N MET A 100 -27.53 0.86 7.42
CA MET A 100 -27.78 0.37 8.79
C MET A 100 -27.76 -1.15 8.84
#